data_AF-A0A6J4QK46-F1
#
_entry.id   AF-A0A6J4QK46-F1
#
_cell.length_a   1.000
_cell.length_b   1.000
_cell.length_c   1.000
_cell.angle_alpha   90.00
_cell.angle_beta   90.00
_cell.angle_gamma   90.00
#
_symmetry.space_group_name_H-M   'P 1'
#
loop_
_entity.id
_entity.type
_entity.pdbx_description
1 polymer ?
#
loop_
_entity_poly.entity_id
_entity_poly.type
_entity_poly.pdbx_seq_one_letter_code
_entity_poly.pdbx_strand_id
1 'polypeptide(L)' 'MGKDCCDEHAHRLLMKCFVRFGQWTRTLRQYGLCEQVLRYECHMAPSPETWSLYASILEDGGPR' A
#
# COMPACT_ATOMS: atom_id res chain seq x y z
N MET A 1 24.14 4.57 -1.60
CA MET A 1 22.89 5.12 -1.08
C MET A 1 21.78 4.66 -2.00
N GLY A 2 21.24 3.45 -1.76
CA GLY A 2 20.10 2.95 -2.51
C GLY A 2 18.92 3.84 -2.17
N LYS A 3 18.50 4.66 -3.12
CA LYS A 3 17.30 5.46 -2.96
C LYS A 3 16.15 4.46 -3.08
N ASP A 4 15.55 4.08 -1.94
CA ASP A 4 14.26 3.39 -1.91
C ASP A 4 13.30 4.25 -2.71
N CYS A 5 13.22 3.90 -3.97
CA CYS A 5 12.71 4.76 -5.02
C CYS A 5 11.19 4.95 -4.84
N CYS A 6 10.56 4.07 -4.06
CA CYS A 6 9.29 4.29 -3.41
C CYS A 6 9.46 4.00 -1.90
N ASP A 7 9.07 4.93 -1.03
CA ASP A 7 9.08 4.76 0.42
C ASP A 7 7.93 3.82 0.86
N GLU A 8 7.98 2.55 0.43
CA GLU A 8 6.93 1.56 0.68
C GLU A 8 6.58 1.46 2.17
N HIS A 9 7.56 1.70 3.05
CA HIS A 9 7.34 1.78 4.49
C HIS A 9 6.34 2.90 4.85
N ALA A 10 6.49 4.10 4.30
CA ALA A 10 5.56 5.20 4.52
C ALA A 10 4.16 4.89 3.96
N HIS A 11 4.08 4.28 2.77
CA HIS A 11 2.81 3.84 2.17
C HIS A 11 2.10 2.82 3.08
N ARG A 12 2.82 1.84 3.62
CA ARG A 12 2.28 0.84 4.56
C ARG A 12 1.78 1.47 5.86
N LEU A 13 2.49 2.45 6.41
CA LEU A 13 2.05 3.17 7.62
C LEU A 13 0.75 3.94 7.37
N LEU A 14 0.65 4.64 6.23
CA LEU A 14 -0.57 5.35 5.84
C LEU A 14 -1.74 4.39 5.65
N MET A 15 -1.52 3.26 4.97
CA MET A 15 -2.53 2.22 4.79
C MET A 15 -3.05 1.71 6.14
N LYS A 16 -2.17 1.39 7.09
CA LYS A 16 -2.55 0.97 8.45
C LYS A 16 -3.35 2.05 9.19
N CYS A 17 -2.98 3.32 9.04
CA CYS A 17 -3.75 4.42 9.62
C CYS A 17 -5.15 4.49 9.01
N PHE A 18 -5.27 4.48 7.69
CA PHE A 18 -6.58 4.55 7.01
C PHE A 18 -7.51 3.41 7.41
N VAL A 19 -6.99 2.19 7.56
CA VAL A 19 -7.74 1.03 8.05
C VAL A 19 -8.31 1.29 9.45
N ARG A 20 -7.48 1.79 10.38
CA ARG A 20 -7.95 2.14 11.74
C ARG A 20 -9.01 3.23 11.76
N PHE A 21 -9.01 4.11 10.76
CA PHE A 21 -10.04 5.14 10.60
C PHE A 21 -11.25 4.69 9.76
N GLY A 22 -11.32 3.42 9.34
CA GLY A 22 -12.39 2.89 8.48
C GLY A 22 -12.39 3.47 7.06
N GLN A 23 -11.29 4.08 6.62
CA GLN A 23 -11.16 4.74 5.31
C GLN A 23 -10.62 3.78 4.25
N TRP A 24 -11.31 2.65 4.08
CA TRP A 24 -10.94 1.55 3.17
C TRP A 24 -10.63 2.01 1.74
N THR A 25 -11.49 2.86 1.17
CA THR A 25 -11.32 3.40 -0.18
C THR A 25 -10.01 4.19 -0.33
N ARG A 26 -9.58 4.90 0.72
CA ARG A 26 -8.30 5.62 0.72
C ARG A 26 -7.12 4.66 0.82
N THR A 27 -7.26 3.59 1.60
CA THR A 27 -6.26 2.53 1.69
C THR A 27 -5.99 1.87 0.33
N LEU A 28 -7.03 1.50 -0.41
CA LEU A 28 -6.90 0.91 -1.75
C LEU A 28 -6.23 1.88 -2.71
N ARG A 29 -6.63 3.16 -2.66
CA ARG A 29 -6.00 4.22 -3.47
C ARG A 29 -4.53 4.42 -3.12
N GLN A 30 -4.16 4.36 -1.84
CA GLN A 30 -2.77 4.49 -1.39
C GLN A 30 -1.89 3.34 -1.90
N TYR A 31 -2.42 2.12 -1.93
CA TYR A 31 -1.74 0.96 -2.51
C TYR A 31 -1.53 1.12 -4.01
N GLY A 32 -2.57 1.51 -4.76
CA GLY A 32 -2.47 1.73 -6.20
C GLY A 32 -1.44 2.81 -6.57
N LEU A 33 -1.35 3.90 -5.77
CA LEU A 33 -0.30 4.91 -5.94
C LEU A 33 1.10 4.34 -5.68
N CYS A 34 1.26 3.52 -4.63
CA CYS A 34 2.52 2.84 -4.34
C CYS A 34 2.94 1.95 -5.51
N GLU A 35 2.03 1.11 -6.01
CA GLU A 35 2.29 0.19 -7.11
C GLU A 35 2.64 0.96 -8.39
N GLN A 36 1.93 2.07 -8.67
CA GLN A 36 2.21 2.90 -9.83
C GLN A 36 3.62 3.51 -9.73
N VAL A 37 3.98 4.14 -8.61
CA VAL A 37 5.33 4.70 -8.43
C VAL A 37 6.40 3.61 -8.55
N LEU A 38 6.21 2.47 -7.88
CA LEU A 38 7.14 1.35 -7.96
C LEU A 38 7.32 0.83 -9.38
N ARG A 39 6.24 0.61 -10.12
CA ARG A 39 6.30 0.03 -11.47
C ARG A 39 6.81 1.02 -12.51
N TYR A 40 6.35 2.27 -12.45
CA TYR A 40 6.65 3.26 -13.48
C TYR A 40 7.93 4.03 -13.20
N GLU A 41 8.17 4.45 -11.95
CA GLU A 41 9.34 5.25 -11.60
C GLU A 41 10.54 4.38 -11.23
N CYS A 42 10.29 3.23 -10.59
CA CYS A 42 11.34 2.39 -10.03
C CYS A 42 11.52 1.05 -10.75
N HIS A 43 10.64 0.73 -11.71
CA HIS A 43 10.59 -0.55 -12.42
C HIS A 43 10.64 -1.78 -11.48
N MET A 44 10.05 -1.64 -10.30
CA MET A 44 9.98 -2.67 -9.26
C MET A 44 8.53 -3.07 -8.99
N ALA A 45 8.35 -4.29 -8.50
CA ALA A 45 7.08 -4.73 -7.96
C ALA A 45 6.98 -4.35 -6.47
N PRO A 46 5.75 -4.16 -5.93
CA PRO A 46 5.55 -4.00 -4.49
C PRO A 46 6.10 -5.17 -3.70
N SER A 47 6.70 -4.85 -2.55
CA SER A 47 7.21 -5.84 -1.61
C SER A 47 6.10 -6.79 -1.14
N PRO A 48 6.41 -8.07 -0.88
CA PRO A 48 5.46 -9.04 -0.33
C PRO A 48 4.79 -8.56 0.97
N GLU A 49 5.48 -7.75 1.78
CA GLU A 49 4.89 -7.14 2.98
C GLU A 49 3.76 -6.16 2.64
N THR A 50 3.93 -5.37 1.59
CA THR A 50 2.93 -4.40 1.11
C THR A 50 1.72 -5.13 0.54
N TRP A 51 1.96 -6.23 -0.19
CA TRP A 51 0.91 -7.10 -0.71
C TRP A 51 0.15 -7.83 0.41
N SER A 52 0.86 -8.40 1.40
CA SER A 52 0.23 -9.07 2.54
C SER A 52 -0.64 -8.12 3.35
N LEU A 53 -0.18 -6.88 3.56
CA LEU A 53 -0.99 -5.85 4.21
C LEU A 53 -2.27 -5.57 3.39
N TYR A 54 -2.14 -5.36 2.08
CA TYR A 54 -3.27 -5.14 1.18
C TYR A 54 -4.28 -6.29 1.19
N ALA A 55 -3.81 -7.54 1.17
CA ALA A 55 -4.65 -8.73 1.28
C ALA A 55 -5.43 -8.74 2.61
N SER A 56 -4.77 -8.52 3.75
CA SER A 56 -5.44 -8.45 5.05
C SER A 56 -6.48 -7.33 5.12
N ILE A 57 -6.25 -6.21 4.43
CA ILE A 57 -7.20 -5.09 4.34
C ILE A 57 -8.45 -5.49 3.55
N LEU A 58 -8.28 -6.21 2.44
CA LEU A 58 -9.41 -6.72 1.66
C LEU A 58 -10.24 -7.73 2.46
N GLU A 59 -9.58 -8.57 3.27
CA GLU A 59 -10.25 -9.53 4.14
C GLU A 59 -10.99 -8.86 5.31
N ASP A 60 -10.39 -7.82 5.92
CA ASP A 60 -10.97 -7.15 7.11
C ASP A 60 -12.09 -6.16 6.76
N GLY A 61 -12.00 -5.48 5.61
CA GLY A 61 -12.89 -4.37 5.25
C GLY A 61 -13.66 -4.50 3.96
N GLY A 62 -13.70 -5.69 3.35
CA GLY A 62 -14.63 -5.98 2.27
C GLY A 62 -16.07 -5.66 2.70
N PRO A 63 -16.90 -5.04 1.84
CA PRO A 63 -18.31 -4.82 2.16
C PRO A 63 -18.95 -6.18 2.50
N ARG A 64 -19.42 -6.32 3.74
CA ARG A 64 -20.27 -7.45 4.15
C ARG A 64 -21.70 -7.23 3.67
#